data_AF-A0A7Z9L4D1-F1
#
_entry.id   AF-A0A7Z9L4D1-F1
#
_cell.length_a   1.000
_cell.length_b   1.000
_cell.length_c   1.000
_cell.angle_alpha   90.00
_cell.angle_beta   90.00
_cell.angle_gamma   90.00
#
_symmetry.space_group_name_H-M   'P 1'
#
loop_
_entity.id
_entity.type
_entity.pdbx_description
1 polymer ?
#
loop_
_entity_poly.entity_id
_entity_poly.type
_entity_poly.pdbx_seq_one_letter_code
_entity_poly.pdbx_strand_id
1 'polypeptide(L)' 'MEDYQSLSPEAIYERTVQAKEALGSRLVILGHNYQRDEVIEFSDFQGDSLKLSIISSELSDKEYIVFCGVSFMA' A
#
# COMPACT_ATOMS: atom_id res chain seq x y z
N MET A 1 -9.53 -1.45 19.98
CA MET A 1 -8.67 -1.44 18.77
C MET A 1 -7.28 -1.21 19.30
N GLU A 2 -6.41 -2.21 19.17
CA GLU A 2 -5.03 -2.13 19.68
C GLU A 2 -4.27 -1.07 18.88
N ASP A 3 -3.55 -0.19 19.55
CA ASP A 3 -2.84 0.91 18.88
C ASP A 3 -1.65 0.33 18.09
N TYR A 4 -1.64 0.52 16.77
CA TYR A 4 -0.58 -0.01 15.91
C TYR A 4 0.79 0.59 16.28
N GLN A 5 0.82 1.78 16.90
CA GLN A 5 2.05 2.42 17.34
C GLN A 5 2.74 1.66 18.48
N SER A 6 2.00 0.80 19.19
CA SER A 6 2.52 -0.01 20.29
C SER A 6 3.01 -1.40 19.87
N LEU A 7 2.83 -1.76 18.59
CA LEU A 7 3.21 -3.07 18.07
C LEU A 7 4.70 -3.12 17.70
N SER A 8 5.28 -4.31 17.81
CA SER A 8 6.62 -4.55 17.26
C SER A 8 6.59 -4.52 15.73
N PRO A 9 7.72 -4.22 15.06
CA PRO A 9 7.81 -4.24 13.61
C PRO A 9 7.35 -5.57 12.99
N GLU A 10 7.66 -6.70 13.64
CA GLU A 10 7.27 -8.04 13.20
C GLU A 10 5.75 -8.23 13.26
N ALA A 11 5.11 -7.74 14.32
CA ALA A 11 3.65 -7.79 14.44
C ALA A 11 2.95 -6.90 13.41
N ILE A 12 3.53 -5.75 13.06
CA ILE A 12 3.04 -4.87 11.99
C ILE A 12 3.18 -5.57 10.63
N TYR A 13 4.33 -6.20 10.38
CA TYR A 13 4.58 -6.96 9.17
C TYR A 13 3.57 -8.08 8.98
N GLU A 14 3.40 -8.96 9.98
CA GLU A 14 2.48 -10.10 9.91
C GLU A 14 1.03 -9.65 9.66
N ARG A 15 0.59 -8.58 10.32
CA ARG A 15 -0.75 -8.01 10.10
C ARG A 15 -0.91 -7.47 8.68
N THR A 16 0.13 -6.83 8.13
CA THR A 16 0.10 -6.29 6.77
C THR A 16 0.00 -7.42 5.75
N VAL A 17 0.75 -8.51 5.94
CA VAL A 17 0.65 -9.74 5.11
C VAL A 17 -0.77 -10.31 5.17
N GLN A 18 -1.30 -10.54 6.37
CA GLN A 18 -2.64 -11.10 6.54
C GLN A 18 -3.73 -10.23 5.91
N ALA A 19 -3.62 -8.90 6.02
CA ALA A 19 -4.56 -7.98 5.40
C ALA A 19 -4.47 -8.04 3.87
N LYS A 20 -3.26 -8.06 3.30
CA LYS A 20 -3.05 -8.18 1.85
C LYS A 20 -3.64 -9.49 1.32
N GLU A 21 -3.42 -10.61 2.03
CA GLU A 21 -3.99 -11.92 1.67
C GLU A 21 -5.52 -11.94 1.74
N ALA A 22 -6.11 -11.39 2.80
CA ALA A 22 -7.56 -11.34 2.99
C ALA A 22 -8.27 -10.49 1.91
N LEU A 23 -7.61 -9.44 1.42
CA LEU A 23 -8.14 -8.59 0.36
C LEU A 23 -7.88 -9.18 -1.04
N GLY A 24 -6.76 -9.89 -1.21
CA GLY A 24 -6.41 -10.62 -2.42
C GLY A 24 -6.41 -9.74 -3.67
N SER A 25 -6.98 -10.23 -4.76
CA SER A 25 -6.98 -9.55 -6.07
C SER A 25 -7.80 -8.26 -6.14
N ARG A 26 -8.57 -7.96 -5.07
CA ARG A 26 -9.40 -6.76 -4.93
C ARG A 26 -8.60 -5.54 -4.46
N LEU A 27 -7.38 -5.78 -3.96
CA LEU A 27 -6.46 -4.75 -3.49
C LEU A 27 -5.36 -4.50 -4.52
N VAL A 28 -4.96 -3.24 -4.63
CA VAL A 28 -3.68 -2.83 -5.20
C VAL A 28 -3.01 -1.81 -4.27
N ILE A 29 -1.69 -1.96 -4.09
CA ILE A 29 -0.87 -1.07 -3.28
C ILE A 29 0.08 -0.28 -4.19
N LEU A 30 0.00 1.04 -4.13
CA LEU A 30 0.80 1.98 -4.93
C LEU A 30 1.84 2.65 -4.03
N GLY A 31 3.12 2.38 -4.27
CA GLY A 31 4.24 2.90 -3.49
C GLY A 31 4.94 4.08 -4.17
N HIS A 32 5.08 5.21 -3.47
CA HIS A 32 5.90 6.31 -3.98
C HIS A 32 7.39 6.00 -3.82
N ASN A 33 8.24 6.45 -4.75
CA ASN A 33 9.70 6.24 -4.76
C ASN A 33 10.45 6.68 -3.48
N TYR A 34 9.81 7.42 -2.57
CA TYR A 34 10.43 7.95 -1.35
C TYR A 34 9.98 7.23 -0.07
N GLN A 35 9.28 6.10 -0.20
CA GLN A 35 8.91 5.29 0.95
C GLN A 35 10.09 4.46 1.47
N ARG A 36 9.98 4.04 2.72
CA ARG A 36 10.92 3.09 3.33
C ARG A 36 10.82 1.73 2.64
N ASP A 37 11.91 0.98 2.62
CA ASP A 37 11.97 -0.35 2.01
C ASP A 37 10.89 -1.29 2.56
N GLU A 38 10.63 -1.23 3.88
CA GLU A 38 9.56 -1.96 4.60
C GLU A 38 8.15 -1.67 4.09
N VAL A 39 7.94 -0.58 3.34
CA VAL A 39 6.64 -0.22 2.75
C VAL A 39 6.64 -0.55 1.26
N ILE A 40 7.78 -0.35 0.59
CA ILE A 40 7.95 -0.70 -0.82
C ILE A 40 7.81 -2.20 -1.03
N GLU A 41 8.25 -3.04 -0.09
CA GLU A 41 8.13 -4.50 -0.22
C GLU A 41 6.69 -4.99 -0.42
N PHE A 42 5.70 -4.24 0.09
CA PHE A 42 4.28 -4.58 -0.06
C PHE A 42 3.65 -3.97 -1.31
N SER A 43 4.32 -3.03 -1.97
CA SER A 43 3.79 -2.28 -3.11
C SER A 43 3.72 -3.15 -4.37
N ASP A 44 2.58 -3.13 -5.04
CA ASP A 44 2.41 -3.85 -6.32
C ASP A 44 2.97 -3.02 -7.48
N PHE A 45 2.91 -1.69 -7.36
CA PHE A 45 3.52 -0.75 -8.30
C PHE A 45 4.31 0.33 -7.58
N GLN A 46 5.43 0.73 -8.18
CA GLN A 46 6.27 1.83 -7.68
C GLN A 46 6.42 2.94 -8.74
N GLY A 47 6.34 4.19 -8.31
CA GLY A 47 6.46 5.33 -9.22
C GLY A 47 6.47 6.69 -8.54
N ASP A 48 6.60 7.72 -9.37
CA ASP A 48 6.26 9.09 -8.99
C ASP A 48 4.73 9.32 -9.07
N SER A 49 4.28 10.49 -8.64
CA SER A 49 2.86 10.86 -8.64
C SER A 49 2.19 10.66 -10.00
N LEU A 50 2.82 11.09 -11.10
CA LEU A 50 2.20 11.05 -12.42
C LEU A 50 1.98 9.60 -12.87
N LYS A 51 3.03 8.77 -12.72
CA LYS A 51 2.96 7.35 -13.05
C LYS A 51 1.89 6.65 -12.23
N LEU A 52 1.84 6.90 -10.92
CA LEU A 52 0.85 6.28 -10.04
C LEU A 52 -0.58 6.74 -10.34
N SER A 53 -0.79 8.03 -10.67
CA SER A 53 -2.12 8.51 -11.08
C SER A 53 -2.61 7.83 -12.37
N ILE A 54 -1.74 7.68 -13.37
CA ILE A 54 -2.08 6.99 -14.62
C ILE A 54 -2.44 5.53 -14.33
N ILE A 55 -1.59 4.81 -13.59
CA ILE A 55 -1.86 3.41 -13.22
C ILE A 55 -3.19 3.30 -12.47
N SER A 56 -3.45 4.18 -11.50
CA SER A 56 -4.71 4.15 -10.74
C SER A 56 -5.94 4.34 -11.63
N SER A 57 -5.83 5.14 -12.70
CA SER A 57 -6.93 5.38 -13.63
C SER A 57 -7.24 4.17 -14.54
N GLU A 58 -6.25 3.30 -14.75
CA GLU A 58 -6.39 2.08 -15.56
C GLU A 58 -6.96 0.91 -14.73
N LEU A 59 -6.78 0.93 -13.40
CA LEU A 59 -7.17 -0.12 -12.45
C LEU A 59 -8.65 -0.02 -12.02
N SER A 60 -9.55 -0.06 -13.00
CA SER A 60 -11.00 0.02 -12.79
C SER A 60 -11.63 -1.23 -12.14
N ASP A 61 -10.89 -2.34 -12.06
CA ASP A 61 -11.34 -3.63 -11.51
C ASP A 61 -11.01 -3.82 -10.02
N LYS A 62 -10.33 -2.84 -9.38
CA LYS A 62 -9.89 -2.91 -7.99
C LYS A 62 -10.91 -2.25 -7.06
N GLU A 63 -11.26 -2.97 -5.99
CA GLU A 63 -12.17 -2.47 -4.94
C GLU A 63 -11.42 -1.54 -3.96
N TYR A 64 -10.13 -1.81 -3.74
CA TYR A 64 -9.28 -1.05 -2.84
C TYR A 64 -7.98 -0.63 -3.53
N ILE A 65 -7.70 0.67 -3.49
CA ILE A 65 -6.43 1.26 -3.92
C ILE A 65 -5.79 1.90 -2.68
N VAL A 66 -4.66 1.37 -2.23
CA VAL A 66 -3.92 1.90 -1.07
C VAL A 66 -2.70 2.66 -1.57
N PHE A 67 -2.67 3.96 -1.32
CA PHE A 67 -1.52 4.82 -1.63
C PHE A 67 -0.56 4.88 -0.44
N CYS A 68 0.58 4.19 -0.59
CA CYS A 68 1.72 4.32 0.30
C CYS A 68 2.55 5.54 -0.13
N GLY A 69 2.03 6.74 0.18
CA GLY A 69 2.58 8.05 -0.18
C GLY A 69 2.51 9.04 0.98
N VAL A 70 2.73 10.32 0.68
CA VAL A 70 2.36 11.43 1.58
C VAL A 70 0.95 11.90 1.23
N SER A 71 0.21 12.45 2.20
CA SER A 71 -1.25 12.74 2.13
C SER A 71 -1.70 13.73 1.04
N PHE A 72 -0.84 14.22 0.14
CA PHE A 72 -1.25 15.07 -0.98
C PHE A 72 -1.61 14.26 -2.26
N MET A 73 -1.57 12.92 -2.21
CA MET A 73 -1.86 12.04 -3.36
C MET A 73 -3.02 11.05 -3.15
N ALA A 74 -3.76 11.16 -2.04
CA ALA A 74 -4.88 10.27 -1.69
C ALA A 74 -6.24 10.94 -1.88
#